data_AF-A0A914IQS5-F1
#
_entry.id   AF-A0A914IQS5-F1
#
_cell.length_a   1.000
_cell.length_b   1.000
_cell.length_c   1.000
_cell.angle_alpha   90.00
_cell.angle_beta   90.00
_cell.angle_gamma   90.00
#
_symmetry.space_group_name_H-M   'P 1'
#
loop_
_entity.id
_entity.type
_entity.pdbx_description
1 polymer ?
#
loop_
_entity_poly.entity_id
_entity_poly.type
_entity_poly.pdbx_seq_one_letter_code
_entity_poly.pdbx_strand_id
1 'polypeptide(L)'
;MVTYNGDFFDWPFVEARAEFHGLKMYDEIGFYKDSQDEYKHINSIHMDAFRCVQHDSYLPVGNQNLKAATKAKLRYDPIELDPELMVQMAKYQPQTLASYSVSDAVSTYYLYMKYVHPFIFALRTIIPFGPDDVLRKGSEFEAFHAGIIFPNKQISEVHKMTKDEHLLESETYVGEHVEALESGVFRADIPCKFRMEIEALEKLESEVKETLKYSLEHEMGMDLETLKDLDEVVQKNSKQFG
;
A
#
# COMPACT_ATOMS: atom_id res chain seq x y z
N MET A 1 -17.07 7.65 -11.89
CA MET A 1 -17.22 6.23 -12.25
C MET A 1 -16.22 5.41 -11.46
N VAL A 2 -16.58 4.22 -10.99
CA VAL A 2 -15.67 3.35 -10.22
C VAL A 2 -15.62 1.99 -10.90
N THR A 3 -14.43 1.43 -11.04
CA THR A 3 -14.20 0.10 -11.62
C THR A 3 -13.14 -0.65 -10.81
N TYR A 4 -12.88 -1.91 -11.16
CA TYR A 4 -11.77 -2.67 -10.64
C TYR A 4 -10.99 -3.28 -11.82
N ASN A 5 -9.83 -2.72 -12.12
CA ASN A 5 -9.05 -3.01 -13.33
C ASN A 5 -9.79 -2.59 -14.64
N GLY A 6 -10.58 -1.52 -14.54
CA GLY A 6 -11.41 -1.06 -15.64
C GLY A 6 -10.64 -0.44 -16.79
N ASP A 7 -9.48 0.17 -16.53
CA ASP A 7 -8.67 0.76 -17.60
C ASP A 7 -8.14 -0.30 -18.58
N PHE A 8 -7.85 -1.51 -18.11
CA PHE A 8 -7.23 -2.57 -18.91
C PHE A 8 -8.21 -3.63 -19.41
N PHE A 9 -9.43 -3.68 -18.88
CA PHE A 9 -10.42 -4.69 -19.27
C PHE A 9 -11.79 -4.07 -19.61
N ASP A 10 -12.50 -3.52 -18.63
CA ASP A 10 -13.89 -3.10 -18.80
C ASP A 10 -14.07 -2.02 -19.87
N TRP A 11 -13.28 -0.94 -19.81
CA TRP A 11 -13.42 0.18 -20.74
C TRP A 11 -12.98 -0.15 -22.17
N PRO A 12 -11.80 -0.77 -22.42
CA PRO A 12 -11.44 -1.22 -23.75
C PRO A 12 -12.49 -2.15 -24.37
N PHE A 13 -13.06 -3.04 -23.56
CA PHE A 13 -14.09 -3.97 -24.03
C PHE A 13 -15.37 -3.22 -24.43
N VAL A 14 -15.84 -2.29 -23.60
CA VAL A 14 -17.04 -1.48 -23.90
C VAL A 14 -16.82 -0.60 -25.12
N GLU A 15 -15.67 0.06 -25.24
CA GLU A 15 -15.34 0.91 -26.39
C GLU A 15 -15.30 0.11 -27.70
N ALA A 16 -14.60 -1.02 -27.74
CA ALA A 16 -14.54 -1.87 -28.94
C ALA A 16 -15.92 -2.41 -29.34
N ARG A 17 -16.77 -2.73 -28.37
CA ARG A 17 -18.16 -3.15 -28.64
C ARG A 17 -19.03 -2.01 -29.12
N ALA A 18 -18.86 -0.80 -28.59
CA ALA A 18 -19.56 0.39 -29.07
C ALA A 18 -19.17 0.67 -30.53
N GLU A 19 -17.87 0.64 -30.85
CA GLU A 19 -17.36 0.85 -32.21
C GLU A 19 -17.92 -0.17 -33.21
N PHE A 20 -17.97 -1.45 -32.83
CA PHE A 20 -18.59 -2.51 -33.65
C PHE A 20 -20.05 -2.21 -34.01
N HIS A 21 -20.79 -1.56 -33.11
CA HIS A 21 -22.19 -1.15 -33.34
C HIS A 21 -22.33 0.25 -33.93
N GLY A 22 -21.23 0.87 -34.39
CA GLY A 22 -21.23 2.21 -34.99
C GLY A 22 -21.41 3.35 -33.98
N LEU A 23 -21.21 3.09 -32.69
CA LEU A 23 -21.27 4.08 -31.62
C LEU A 23 -19.86 4.55 -31.27
N LYS A 24 -19.70 5.86 -31.06
CA LYS A 24 -18.45 6.44 -30.57
C LYS A 24 -18.59 6.74 -29.10
N MET A 25 -17.83 6.03 -28.27
CA MET A 25 -17.95 6.15 -26.81
C MET A 25 -17.76 7.59 -26.30
N TYR A 26 -16.85 8.35 -26.93
CA TYR A 26 -16.64 9.76 -26.63
C TYR A 26 -17.89 10.62 -26.90
N ASP A 27 -18.58 10.41 -28.02
CA ASP A 27 -19.76 11.19 -28.39
C ASP A 27 -20.96 10.85 -27.49
N GLU A 28 -21.07 9.58 -27.06
CA GLU A 28 -22.18 9.10 -26.25
C GLU A 28 -22.05 9.45 -24.76
N ILE A 29 -20.85 9.26 -24.18
CA ILE A 29 -20.64 9.37 -22.73
C ILE A 29 -19.41 10.21 -22.34
N GLY A 30 -18.68 10.79 -23.29
CA GLY A 30 -17.56 11.71 -23.02
C GLY A 30 -16.28 11.06 -22.51
N PHE A 31 -16.23 9.73 -22.38
CA PHE A 31 -15.03 9.00 -21.98
C PHE A 31 -14.09 8.86 -23.17
N TYR A 32 -12.80 9.06 -22.93
CA TYR A 32 -11.75 8.89 -23.93
C TYR A 32 -10.54 8.20 -23.31
N LYS A 33 -9.77 7.51 -24.16
CA LYS A 33 -8.50 6.91 -23.79
C LYS A 33 -7.36 7.92 -23.95
N ASP A 34 -6.50 8.05 -22.93
CA ASP A 34 -5.35 8.95 -22.97
C ASP A 34 -4.09 8.29 -23.55
N SER A 35 -2.96 9.01 -23.53
CA SER A 35 -1.68 8.49 -24.07
C SER A 35 -1.02 7.42 -23.19
N GLN A 36 -1.57 7.13 -22.01
CA GLN A 36 -1.11 6.08 -21.10
C GLN A 36 -2.04 4.85 -21.13
N ASP A 37 -2.94 4.79 -22.12
CA ASP A 37 -4.00 3.78 -22.26
C ASP A 37 -4.99 3.74 -21.07
N GLU A 38 -5.21 4.89 -20.41
CA GLU A 38 -6.16 5.04 -19.31
C GLU A 38 -7.42 5.77 -19.76
N TYR A 39 -8.59 5.37 -19.25
CA TYR A 39 -9.86 5.97 -19.61
C TYR A 39 -10.24 7.10 -18.67
N LYS A 40 -10.44 8.28 -19.24
CA LYS A 40 -10.69 9.54 -18.52
C LYS A 40 -11.91 10.26 -19.06
N HIS A 41 -12.43 11.19 -18.27
CA HIS A 41 -13.56 12.03 -18.63
C HIS A 41 -13.39 13.42 -17.99
N ILE A 42 -13.85 14.46 -18.69
CA ILE A 42 -13.64 15.86 -18.28
C ILE A 42 -14.40 16.25 -17.00
N ASN A 43 -15.66 15.81 -16.86
CA ASN A 43 -16.54 16.13 -15.71
C ASN A 43 -16.75 14.97 -14.72
N SER A 44 -16.13 13.80 -14.92
CA SER A 44 -16.40 12.59 -14.16
C SER A 44 -15.09 11.87 -13.91
N ILE A 45 -14.80 11.58 -12.65
CA ILE A 45 -13.52 10.97 -12.28
C ILE A 45 -13.64 9.47 -12.48
N HIS A 46 -12.68 8.87 -13.17
CA HIS A 46 -12.58 7.42 -13.28
C HIS A 46 -11.71 6.87 -12.15
N MET A 47 -12.35 6.30 -11.14
CA MET A 47 -11.67 5.70 -9.99
C MET A 47 -11.49 4.21 -10.22
N ASP A 48 -10.36 3.82 -10.82
CA ASP A 48 -9.96 2.42 -10.89
C ASP A 48 -9.40 1.98 -9.53
N ALA A 49 -10.22 1.27 -8.75
CA ALA A 49 -9.87 0.83 -7.41
C ALA A 49 -8.66 -0.13 -7.40
N PHE A 50 -8.37 -0.79 -8.52
CA PHE A 50 -7.22 -1.69 -8.62
C PHE A 50 -5.90 -0.94 -8.48
N ARG A 51 -5.79 0.31 -8.96
CA ARG A 51 -4.59 1.16 -8.79
C ARG A 51 -4.26 1.38 -7.32
N CYS A 52 -5.27 1.75 -6.52
CA CYS A 52 -5.11 1.92 -5.07
C CYS A 52 -4.80 0.58 -4.38
N VAL A 53 -5.33 -0.54 -4.89
CA VAL A 53 -4.96 -1.87 -4.38
C VAL A 53 -3.49 -2.18 -4.63
N GLN A 54 -2.96 -1.89 -5.82
CA GLN A 54 -1.57 -2.18 -6.15
C GLN A 54 -0.58 -1.34 -5.33
N HIS A 55 -0.89 -0.05 -5.12
CA HIS A 55 0.04 0.88 -4.49
C HIS A 55 -0.12 0.97 -2.97
N ASP A 56 -1.36 1.06 -2.46
CA ASP A 56 -1.62 1.50 -1.08
C ASP A 56 -2.25 0.41 -0.20
N SER A 57 -2.58 -0.76 -0.73
CA SER A 57 -3.28 -1.79 0.06
C SER A 57 -2.39 -2.59 1.00
N TYR A 58 -1.07 -2.61 0.77
CA TYR A 58 -0.11 -3.51 1.42
C TYR A 58 -0.47 -4.99 1.28
N LEU A 59 -1.29 -5.36 0.29
CA LEU A 59 -1.59 -6.76 -0.01
C LEU A 59 -0.44 -7.37 -0.82
N PRO A 60 -0.05 -8.63 -0.52
CA PRO A 60 0.89 -9.36 -1.36
C PRO A 60 0.41 -9.41 -2.80
N VAL A 61 1.33 -9.34 -3.76
CA VAL A 61 1.01 -9.26 -5.20
C VAL A 61 0.04 -10.38 -5.65
N GLY A 62 0.19 -11.61 -5.12
CA GLY A 62 -0.70 -12.73 -5.43
C GLY A 62 -2.15 -12.59 -4.91
N ASN A 63 -2.39 -11.65 -3.98
CA ASN A 63 -3.68 -11.43 -3.30
C ASN A 63 -4.31 -10.09 -3.67
N GLN A 64 -3.93 -9.52 -4.82
CA GLN A 64 -4.45 -8.23 -5.31
C GLN A 64 -5.62 -8.38 -6.27
N ASN A 65 -6.20 -9.57 -6.45
CA ASN A 65 -7.45 -9.71 -7.21
C ASN A 65 -8.66 -9.22 -6.39
N LEU A 66 -9.79 -8.90 -7.05
CA LEU A 66 -10.97 -8.34 -6.41
C LEU A 66 -11.47 -9.19 -5.23
N LYS A 67 -11.46 -10.52 -5.38
CA LYS A 67 -11.94 -11.45 -4.36
C LYS A 67 -11.08 -11.43 -3.11
N ALA A 68 -9.76 -11.57 -3.27
CA ALA A 68 -8.80 -11.53 -2.19
C ALA A 68 -8.77 -10.15 -1.51
N ALA A 69 -8.81 -9.07 -2.29
CA ALA A 69 -8.89 -7.70 -1.78
C ALA A 69 -10.17 -7.48 -0.97
N THR A 70 -11.31 -7.97 -1.45
CA THR A 70 -12.61 -7.90 -0.76
C THR A 70 -12.58 -8.67 0.55
N LYS A 71 -12.07 -9.91 0.54
CA LYS A 71 -11.93 -10.72 1.74
C LYS A 71 -11.05 -10.06 2.79
N ALA A 72 -9.89 -9.55 2.36
CA ALA A 72 -8.92 -8.93 3.26
C ALA A 72 -9.39 -7.58 3.82
N LYS A 73 -10.01 -6.73 3.00
CA LYS A 73 -10.40 -5.37 3.38
C LYS A 73 -11.85 -5.30 3.88
N LEU A 74 -12.81 -5.88 3.17
CA LEU A 74 -14.24 -5.80 3.50
C LEU A 74 -14.72 -6.89 4.46
N ARG A 75 -13.91 -7.92 4.73
CA ARG A 75 -14.16 -8.99 5.71
C ARG A 75 -15.42 -9.82 5.43
N TYR A 76 -15.73 -10.06 4.16
CA TYR A 76 -16.71 -11.06 3.74
C TYR A 76 -16.18 -11.83 2.54
N ASP A 77 -16.73 -13.03 2.30
CA ASP A 77 -16.40 -13.86 1.16
C ASP A 77 -17.34 -13.53 -0.02
N PRO A 78 -16.83 -12.87 -1.09
CA PRO A 78 -17.63 -12.62 -2.29
C PRO A 78 -17.94 -13.92 -3.03
N ILE A 79 -18.96 -13.89 -3.90
CA ILE A 79 -19.30 -15.05 -4.73
C ILE A 79 -18.13 -15.32 -5.68
N GLU A 80 -17.65 -16.57 -5.68
CA GLU A 80 -16.62 -17.01 -6.60
C GLU A 80 -17.18 -17.90 -7.69
N LEU A 81 -16.76 -17.63 -8.92
CA LEU A 81 -17.10 -18.39 -10.11
C LEU A 81 -15.83 -18.57 -10.96
N ASP A 82 -15.71 -19.73 -11.60
CA ASP A 82 -14.64 -20.05 -12.55
C ASP A 82 -14.92 -19.37 -13.90
N PRO A 83 -14.02 -18.48 -14.39
CA PRO A 83 -14.21 -17.78 -15.65
C PRO A 83 -14.55 -18.69 -16.84
N GLU A 84 -14.02 -19.92 -16.88
CA GLU A 84 -14.27 -20.86 -17.98
C GLU A 84 -15.75 -21.31 -18.06
N LEU A 85 -16.46 -21.27 -16.94
CA LEU A 85 -17.86 -21.68 -16.84
C LEU A 85 -18.85 -20.56 -17.15
N MET A 86 -18.39 -19.29 -17.21
CA MET A 86 -19.28 -18.12 -17.36
C MET A 86 -20.20 -18.23 -18.59
N VAL A 87 -19.66 -18.63 -19.75
CA VAL A 87 -20.43 -18.73 -21.00
C VAL A 87 -21.49 -19.83 -20.92
N GLN A 88 -21.14 -20.97 -20.32
CA GLN A 88 -22.09 -22.07 -20.13
C GLN A 88 -23.19 -21.67 -19.15
N MET A 89 -22.82 -21.00 -18.05
CA MET A 89 -23.76 -20.51 -17.04
C MET A 89 -24.70 -19.45 -17.59
N ALA A 90 -24.27 -18.62 -18.55
CA ALA A 90 -25.15 -17.65 -19.21
C ALA A 90 -26.37 -18.34 -19.86
N LYS A 91 -26.19 -19.56 -20.38
CA LYS A 91 -27.28 -20.34 -21.01
C LYS A 91 -28.07 -21.18 -20.02
N TYR A 92 -27.40 -21.84 -19.08
CA TYR A 92 -28.03 -22.87 -18.25
C TYR A 92 -28.32 -22.42 -16.81
N GLN A 93 -27.61 -21.42 -16.30
CA GLN A 93 -27.69 -20.93 -14.91
C GLN A 93 -27.58 -19.39 -14.83
N PRO A 94 -28.44 -18.64 -15.53
CA PRO A 94 -28.31 -17.18 -15.64
C PRO A 94 -28.47 -16.47 -14.29
N GLN A 95 -29.28 -17.02 -13.37
CA GLN A 95 -29.46 -16.44 -12.03
C GLN A 95 -28.15 -16.45 -11.23
N THR A 96 -27.40 -17.56 -11.27
CA THR A 96 -26.10 -17.69 -10.59
C THR A 96 -25.09 -16.70 -11.16
N LEU A 97 -25.02 -16.60 -12.49
CA LEU A 97 -24.12 -15.66 -13.16
C LEU A 97 -24.49 -14.20 -12.86
N ALA A 98 -25.78 -13.87 -12.80
CA ALA A 98 -26.26 -12.54 -12.41
C ALA A 98 -25.90 -12.22 -10.96
N SER A 99 -26.06 -13.17 -10.03
CA SER A 99 -25.64 -12.99 -8.63
C SER A 99 -24.14 -12.76 -8.50
N TYR A 100 -23.32 -13.49 -9.28
CA TYR A 100 -21.88 -13.26 -9.36
C TYR A 100 -21.55 -11.84 -9.86
N SER A 101 -22.19 -11.39 -10.94
CA SER A 101 -22.01 -10.03 -11.48
C SER A 101 -22.38 -8.95 -10.46
N VAL A 102 -23.49 -9.11 -9.72
CA VAL A 102 -23.88 -8.18 -8.66
C VAL A 102 -22.89 -8.21 -7.50
N SER A 103 -22.36 -9.38 -7.14
CA SER A 103 -21.34 -9.53 -6.09
C SER A 103 -20.09 -8.71 -6.42
N ASP A 104 -19.59 -8.75 -7.66
CA ASP A 104 -18.40 -7.97 -8.06
C ASP A 104 -18.68 -6.46 -8.03
N ALA A 105 -19.86 -6.03 -8.47
CA ALA A 105 -20.27 -4.62 -8.41
C ALA A 105 -20.37 -4.10 -6.97
N VAL A 106 -20.99 -4.88 -6.09
CA VAL A 106 -21.12 -4.56 -4.65
C VAL A 106 -19.74 -4.51 -3.99
N SER A 107 -18.87 -5.47 -4.30
CA SER A 107 -17.50 -5.54 -3.78
C SER A 107 -16.70 -4.31 -4.20
N THR A 108 -16.73 -3.97 -5.49
CA THR A 108 -16.05 -2.80 -6.05
C THR A 108 -16.56 -1.50 -5.43
N TYR A 109 -17.88 -1.34 -5.32
CA TYR A 109 -18.50 -0.15 -4.74
C TYR A 109 -18.09 0.07 -3.28
N TYR A 110 -18.21 -0.97 -2.45
CA TYR A 110 -17.86 -0.83 -1.02
C TYR A 110 -16.36 -0.71 -0.79
N LEU A 111 -15.52 -1.36 -1.61
CA LEU A 111 -14.07 -1.20 -1.55
C LEU A 111 -13.70 0.26 -1.83
N TYR A 112 -14.29 0.85 -2.86
CA TYR A 112 -14.13 2.26 -3.16
C TYR A 112 -14.64 3.15 -2.02
N MET A 113 -15.88 2.99 -1.59
CA MET A 113 -16.50 3.89 -0.61
C MET A 113 -15.78 3.88 0.75
N LYS A 114 -15.29 2.71 1.18
CA LYS A 114 -14.65 2.57 2.50
C LYS A 114 -13.16 2.90 2.49
N TYR A 115 -12.45 2.59 1.41
CA TYR A 115 -10.99 2.70 1.37
C TYR A 115 -10.50 3.76 0.40
N VAL A 116 -10.90 3.67 -0.87
CA VAL A 116 -10.33 4.53 -1.93
C VAL A 116 -10.85 5.96 -1.83
N HIS A 117 -12.16 6.15 -1.65
CA HIS A 117 -12.80 7.46 -1.64
C HIS A 117 -12.25 8.40 -0.56
N PRO A 118 -12.31 8.06 0.74
CA PRO A 118 -11.79 8.95 1.78
C PRO A 118 -10.29 9.20 1.63
N PHE A 119 -9.53 8.19 1.19
CA PHE A 119 -8.09 8.28 1.02
C PHE A 119 -7.69 9.25 -0.10
N ILE A 120 -8.18 9.05 -1.32
CA ILE A 120 -7.81 9.88 -2.48
C ILE A 120 -8.28 11.31 -2.31
N PHE A 121 -9.48 11.53 -1.77
CA PHE A 121 -9.98 12.89 -1.56
C PHE A 121 -9.30 13.61 -0.39
N ALA A 122 -8.84 12.89 0.64
CA ALA A 122 -7.98 13.46 1.68
C ALA A 122 -6.58 13.79 1.13
N LEU A 123 -5.97 12.90 0.33
CA LEU A 123 -4.68 13.19 -0.29
C LEU A 123 -4.74 14.40 -1.23
N ARG A 124 -5.84 14.58 -1.96
CA ARG A 124 -6.05 15.75 -2.80
C ARG A 124 -6.04 17.08 -2.02
N THR A 125 -6.33 17.09 -0.72
CA THR A 125 -6.27 18.37 0.04
C THR A 125 -4.85 18.88 0.22
N ILE A 126 -3.86 17.99 0.11
CA ILE A 126 -2.44 18.32 0.25
C ILE A 126 -1.68 18.23 -1.09
N ILE A 127 -2.11 17.35 -2.00
CA ILE A 127 -1.48 17.18 -3.32
C ILE A 127 -2.24 18.01 -4.37
N PRO A 128 -1.57 18.93 -5.09
CA PRO A 128 -2.22 19.83 -6.05
C PRO A 128 -2.47 19.16 -7.41
N PHE A 129 -3.05 17.97 -7.40
CA PHE A 129 -3.42 17.23 -8.60
C PHE A 129 -4.93 16.93 -8.64
N GLY A 130 -5.42 16.63 -9.84
CA GLY A 130 -6.76 16.06 -9.99
C GLY A 130 -6.86 14.74 -9.23
N PRO A 131 -8.04 14.35 -8.73
CA PRO A 131 -8.20 13.10 -7.99
C PRO A 131 -7.85 11.86 -8.83
N ASP A 132 -8.03 11.91 -10.14
CA ASP A 132 -7.57 10.86 -11.07
C ASP A 132 -6.04 10.76 -11.10
N ASP A 133 -5.34 11.90 -11.16
CA ASP A 133 -3.88 11.94 -11.09
C ASP A 133 -3.35 11.52 -9.71
N VAL A 134 -4.01 11.91 -8.61
CA VAL A 134 -3.62 11.48 -7.25
C VAL A 134 -3.71 9.95 -7.09
N LEU A 135 -4.70 9.32 -7.74
CA LEU A 135 -4.83 7.87 -7.75
C LEU A 135 -3.71 7.17 -8.54
N ARG A 136 -3.11 7.87 -9.51
CA ARG A 136 -2.25 7.27 -10.56
C ARG A 136 -0.79 7.71 -10.49
N LYS A 137 -0.48 8.81 -9.80
CA LYS A 137 0.83 9.47 -9.79
C LYS A 137 1.24 9.85 -8.36
N GLY A 138 2.55 9.86 -8.13
CA GLY A 138 3.17 10.40 -6.90
C GLY A 138 3.29 11.93 -6.91
N SER A 139 3.66 12.52 -5.77
CA SER A 139 3.72 13.97 -5.55
C SER A 139 5.06 14.48 -5.04
N GLU A 140 5.49 15.64 -5.54
CA GLU A 140 6.55 16.49 -4.96
C GLU A 140 6.17 17.98 -5.13
N PHE A 141 5.99 18.76 -4.05
CA PHE A 141 5.47 20.16 -4.17
C PHE A 141 6.10 21.22 -3.23
N GLU A 142 6.75 20.83 -2.13
CA GLU A 142 7.21 21.78 -1.08
C GLU A 142 8.21 22.84 -1.57
N ALA A 143 9.01 22.55 -2.59
CA ALA A 143 10.05 23.47 -3.09
C ALA A 143 9.48 24.82 -3.61
N PHE A 144 8.25 24.84 -4.13
CA PHE A 144 7.63 26.08 -4.62
C PHE A 144 7.34 27.07 -3.49
N HIS A 145 6.81 26.61 -2.36
CA HIS A 145 6.49 27.46 -1.21
C HIS A 145 7.75 28.02 -0.52
N ALA A 146 8.85 27.29 -0.57
CA ALA A 146 10.14 27.72 -0.06
C ALA A 146 10.91 28.65 -1.02
N GLY A 147 10.37 28.96 -2.21
CA GLY A 147 11.05 29.78 -3.23
C GLY A 147 12.28 29.10 -3.84
N ILE A 148 12.34 27.77 -3.79
CA ILE A 148 13.45 26.98 -4.31
C ILE A 148 13.20 26.69 -5.80
N ILE A 149 14.20 26.95 -6.65
CA ILE A 149 14.13 26.62 -8.07
C ILE A 149 14.15 25.10 -8.24
N PHE A 150 13.16 24.57 -8.95
CA PHE A 150 13.11 23.15 -9.27
C PHE A 150 14.29 22.74 -10.16
N PRO A 151 15.07 21.71 -9.79
CA PRO A 151 16.08 21.18 -10.68
C PRO A 151 15.41 20.56 -11.92
N ASN A 152 16.13 20.56 -13.03
CA ASN A 152 15.71 19.81 -14.21
C ASN A 152 15.67 18.31 -13.89
N LYS A 153 14.80 17.56 -14.57
CA LYS A 153 14.74 16.10 -14.44
C LYS A 153 16.13 15.50 -14.69
N GLN A 154 16.54 14.60 -13.81
CA GLN A 154 17.81 13.91 -13.95
C GLN A 154 17.83 13.10 -15.26
N ILE A 155 18.90 13.25 -16.03
CA ILE A 155 19.15 12.48 -17.24
C ILE A 155 20.23 11.46 -16.90
N SER A 156 19.92 10.18 -17.02
CA SER A 156 20.87 9.11 -16.76
C SER A 156 21.93 9.06 -17.85
N GLU A 157 23.21 9.06 -17.47
CA GLU A 157 24.32 8.83 -18.38
C GLU A 157 24.34 7.36 -18.81
N VAL A 158 24.41 7.12 -20.13
CA VAL A 158 24.31 5.77 -20.72
C VAL A 158 25.59 4.95 -20.51
N HIS A 159 26.73 5.61 -20.36
CA HIS A 159 28.04 4.96 -20.26
C HIS A 159 28.82 5.54 -19.08
N LYS A 160 28.53 5.03 -17.88
CA LYS A 160 29.35 5.30 -16.70
C LYS A 160 30.49 4.30 -16.65
N MET A 161 31.69 4.78 -16.34
CA MET A 161 32.87 3.94 -16.13
C MET A 161 33.22 3.93 -14.65
N THR A 162 33.64 2.79 -14.13
CA THR A 162 34.23 2.71 -12.79
C THR A 162 35.60 3.37 -12.76
N LYS A 163 36.12 3.61 -11.55
CA LYS A 163 37.47 4.19 -11.35
C LYS A 163 38.60 3.30 -11.91
N ASP A 164 38.32 2.01 -12.09
CA ASP A 164 39.19 0.97 -12.65
C ASP A 164 38.87 0.65 -14.13
N GLU A 165 38.20 1.56 -14.83
CA GLU A 165 37.95 1.51 -16.29
C GLU A 165 37.04 0.36 -16.78
N HIS A 166 36.18 -0.16 -15.91
CA HIS A 166 35.12 -1.09 -16.30
C HIS A 166 33.80 -0.36 -16.57
N LEU A 167 33.04 -0.81 -17.57
CA LEU A 167 31.72 -0.27 -17.86
C LEU A 167 30.73 -0.64 -16.75
N LEU A 168 30.04 0.35 -16.18
CA LEU A 168 28.96 0.14 -15.21
C LEU A 168 27.66 -0.22 -15.94
N GLU A 169 27.16 -1.43 -15.68
CA GLU A 169 25.82 -1.85 -16.12
C GLU A 169 24.72 -1.21 -15.25
N SER A 170 24.92 -1.19 -13.92
CA SER A 170 24.01 -0.55 -12.97
C SER A 170 24.78 0.04 -11.79
N GLU A 171 24.37 1.22 -11.33
CA GLU A 171 24.91 1.87 -10.14
C GLU A 171 23.83 1.88 -9.05
N THR A 172 24.12 1.26 -7.91
CA THR A 172 23.21 1.19 -6.76
C THR A 172 23.99 1.37 -5.46
N TYR A 173 23.31 1.59 -4.35
CA TYR A 173 23.90 1.63 -3.01
C TYR A 173 23.62 0.31 -2.27
N VAL A 174 24.41 0.01 -1.23
CA VAL A 174 24.13 -1.13 -0.34
C VAL A 174 22.81 -0.84 0.39
N GLY A 175 21.79 -1.65 0.10
CA GLY A 175 20.47 -1.54 0.69
C GLY A 175 20.44 -1.95 2.17
N GLU A 176 19.23 -2.11 2.69
CA GLU A 176 19.04 -2.56 4.08
C GLU A 176 19.54 -3.99 4.28
N HIS A 177 20.12 -4.23 5.45
CA HIS A 177 20.67 -5.53 5.82
C HIS A 177 19.56 -6.45 6.31
N VAL A 178 19.43 -7.64 5.71
CA VAL A 178 18.41 -8.63 6.08
C VAL A 178 19.09 -9.90 6.56
N GLU A 179 18.83 -10.29 7.81
CA GLU A 179 19.37 -11.52 8.41
C GLU A 179 18.25 -12.44 8.91
N ALA A 180 18.41 -13.74 8.65
CA ALA A 180 17.61 -14.80 9.25
C ALA A 180 18.53 -15.64 10.16
N LEU A 181 18.66 -15.21 11.43
CA LEU A 181 19.59 -15.81 12.39
C LEU A 181 19.17 -17.23 12.80
N GLU A 182 17.87 -17.44 13.01
CA GLU A 182 17.31 -18.72 13.41
C GLU A 182 16.01 -19.00 12.65
N SER A 183 15.73 -20.28 12.41
CA SER A 183 14.48 -20.74 11.84
C SER A 183 13.93 -21.89 12.69
N GLY A 184 12.61 -21.92 12.90
CA GLY A 184 11.99 -22.92 13.75
C GLY A 184 10.63 -22.48 14.29
N VAL A 185 10.06 -23.29 15.18
CA VAL A 185 8.80 -22.99 15.86
C VAL A 185 9.12 -22.43 17.24
N PHE A 186 8.94 -21.12 17.40
CA PHE A 186 9.05 -20.44 18.69
C PHE A 186 7.64 -20.14 19.20
N ARG A 187 7.32 -20.63 20.39
CA ARG A 187 6.01 -20.41 21.02
C ARG A 187 6.18 -20.13 22.51
N ALA A 188 5.30 -19.32 23.07
CA ALA A 188 5.31 -18.96 24.49
C ALA A 188 5.13 -20.18 25.42
N ASP A 189 4.51 -21.26 24.95
CA ASP A 189 4.29 -22.50 25.70
C ASP A 189 5.38 -23.56 25.49
N ILE A 190 6.39 -23.29 24.66
CA ILE A 190 7.53 -24.18 24.44
C ILE A 190 8.77 -23.54 25.06
N PRO A 191 9.43 -24.21 26.03
CA PRO A 191 10.61 -23.64 26.66
C PRO A 191 11.77 -23.51 25.66
N CYS A 192 12.34 -22.31 25.57
CA CYS A 192 13.55 -22.02 24.80
C CYS A 192 14.77 -21.99 25.72
N LYS A 193 15.92 -22.45 25.20
CA LYS A 193 17.19 -22.35 25.92
C LYS A 193 17.86 -21.03 25.59
N PHE A 194 18.09 -20.21 26.61
CA PHE A 194 18.81 -18.95 26.46
C PHE A 194 20.26 -19.11 26.95
N ARG A 195 21.21 -18.59 26.19
CA ARG A 195 22.59 -18.40 26.62
C ARG A 195 22.82 -16.91 26.80
N MET A 196 22.73 -16.45 28.05
CA MET A 196 22.88 -15.04 28.39
C MET A 196 24.36 -14.68 28.56
N GLU A 197 24.71 -13.46 28.18
CA GLU A 197 26.02 -12.86 28.43
C GLU A 197 25.96 -11.99 29.68
N ILE A 198 26.76 -12.33 30.70
CA ILE A 198 26.71 -11.68 32.02
C ILE A 198 27.10 -10.21 31.92
N GLU A 199 28.15 -9.89 31.14
CA GLU A 199 28.63 -8.52 30.96
C GLU A 199 27.54 -7.59 30.37
N ALA A 200 26.72 -8.11 29.45
CA ALA A 200 25.61 -7.37 28.87
C ALA A 200 24.49 -7.12 29.90
N LEU A 201 24.21 -8.10 30.78
CA LEU A 201 23.20 -7.95 31.84
C LEU A 201 23.62 -6.94 32.91
N GLU A 202 24.88 -6.98 33.34
CA GLU A 202 25.43 -6.01 34.31
C GLU A 202 25.38 -4.59 33.75
N LYS A 203 25.72 -4.42 32.47
CA LYS A 203 25.59 -3.13 31.78
C LYS A 203 24.15 -2.64 31.79
N LEU A 204 23.20 -3.48 31.37
CA LEU A 204 21.78 -3.13 31.36
C LEU A 204 21.27 -2.76 32.75
N GLU A 205 21.65 -3.51 33.79
CA GLU A 205 21.27 -3.23 35.18
C GLU A 205 21.75 -1.83 35.62
N SER A 206 22.99 -1.48 35.28
CA SER A 206 23.56 -0.17 35.63
C SER A 206 22.87 1.00 34.92
N GLU A 207 22.33 0.76 33.72
CA GLU A 207 21.69 1.78 32.87
C GLU A 207 20.18 1.92 33.12
N VAL A 208 19.52 0.98 33.83
CA VAL A 208 18.05 0.95 34.06
C VAL A 208 17.48 2.31 34.44
N LYS A 209 18.10 3.01 35.40
CA LYS A 209 17.58 4.29 35.90
C LYS A 209 17.61 5.39 34.85
N GLU A 210 18.69 5.44 34.05
CA GLU A 210 18.84 6.44 32.99
C GLU A 210 17.93 6.11 31.81
N THR A 211 17.84 4.84 31.41
CA THR A 211 16.93 4.39 30.34
C THR A 211 15.47 4.70 30.67
N LEU A 212 15.04 4.45 31.90
CA LEU A 212 13.67 4.75 32.33
C LEU A 212 13.38 6.25 32.34
N LYS A 213 14.32 7.07 32.81
CA LYS A 213 14.17 8.54 32.73
C LYS A 213 14.08 9.02 31.29
N TYR A 214 14.96 8.51 30.42
CA TYR A 214 14.96 8.86 29.01
C TYR A 214 13.62 8.51 28.34
N SER A 215 13.12 7.29 28.55
CA SER A 215 11.82 6.86 28.03
C SER A 215 10.67 7.75 28.54
N LEU A 216 10.66 8.08 29.84
CA LEU A 216 9.61 8.90 30.42
C LEU A 216 9.64 10.34 29.90
N GLU A 217 10.82 10.96 29.78
CA GLU A 217 10.96 12.34 29.30
C GLU A 217 10.78 12.46 27.79
N HIS A 218 11.43 11.61 27.00
CA HIS A 218 11.57 11.79 25.56
C HIS A 218 10.57 10.97 24.74
N GLU A 219 10.22 9.76 25.19
CA GLU A 219 9.26 8.91 24.48
C GLU A 219 7.82 9.20 24.94
N MET A 220 7.63 9.42 26.24
CA MET A 220 6.31 9.63 26.84
C MET A 220 5.99 11.10 27.12
N GLY A 221 6.97 12.01 27.01
CA GLY A 221 6.78 13.45 27.22
C GLY A 221 6.35 13.82 28.65
N MET A 222 6.68 12.98 29.63
CA MET A 222 6.30 13.16 31.03
C MET A 222 7.36 13.96 31.78
N ASP A 223 6.90 14.83 32.68
CA ASP A 223 7.78 15.55 33.59
C ASP A 223 8.19 14.66 34.76
N LEU A 224 9.51 14.50 34.97
CA LEU A 224 10.04 13.62 36.00
C LEU A 224 9.61 14.04 37.42
N GLU A 225 9.27 15.31 37.63
CA GLU A 225 8.81 15.81 38.94
C GLU A 225 7.43 15.27 39.34
N THR A 226 6.62 14.83 38.39
CA THR A 226 5.29 14.25 38.67
C THR A 226 5.34 12.77 39.05
N LEU A 227 6.51 12.12 38.96
CA LEU A 227 6.67 10.69 39.24
C LEU A 227 6.88 10.43 40.72
N LYS A 228 6.05 9.55 41.29
CA LYS A 228 6.12 9.17 42.71
C LYS A 228 6.89 7.88 42.99
N ASP A 229 6.90 6.97 42.01
CA ASP A 229 7.31 5.57 42.23
C ASP A 229 8.54 5.16 41.41
N LEU A 230 9.28 6.11 40.83
CA LEU A 230 10.39 5.81 39.91
C LEU A 230 11.48 4.95 40.55
N ASP A 231 11.89 5.28 41.78
CA ASP A 231 12.94 4.53 42.48
C ASP A 231 12.47 3.12 42.89
N GLU A 232 11.18 2.91 43.17
CA GLU A 232 10.61 1.59 43.45
C GLU A 232 10.64 0.70 42.19
N VAL A 233 10.26 1.26 41.05
CA VAL A 233 10.26 0.56 39.76
C VAL A 233 11.68 0.20 39.33
N VAL A 234 12.65 1.10 39.53
CA VAL A 234 14.07 0.82 39.29
C VAL A 234 14.54 -0.37 40.13
N GLN A 235 14.28 -0.37 41.44
CA GLN A 235 14.66 -1.48 42.32
C GLN A 235 13.99 -2.81 41.93
N LYS A 236 12.73 -2.76 41.51
CA LYS A 236 12.00 -3.95 41.07
C LYS A 236 12.61 -4.55 39.80
N ASN A 237 13.01 -3.70 38.84
CA ASN A 237 13.64 -4.15 37.60
C ASN A 237 15.05 -4.68 37.84
N SER A 238 15.86 -4.03 38.69
CA SER A 238 17.20 -4.54 39.05
C SER A 238 17.15 -5.96 39.64
N LYS A 239 16.12 -6.30 40.42
CA LYS A 239 15.93 -7.65 40.97
C LYS A 239 15.62 -8.74 39.93
N GLN A 240 15.29 -8.39 38.68
CA GLN A 240 15.04 -9.36 37.62
C GLN A 240 16.32 -9.80 36.89
N PHE A 241 17.43 -9.09 37.09
CA PHE A 241 18.73 -9.40 36.48
C PHE A 241 19.56 -10.43 37.28
N GLY A 242 19.21 -10.68 38.55
CA GLY A 242 19.85 -11.67 39.43
C GLY A 242 19.04 -12.94 39.60
#